data_AF-A0A945R3D1-F1
#
_entry.id   AF-A0A945R3D1-F1
#
_cell.length_a   1.000
_cell.length_b   1.000
_cell.length_c   1.000
_cell.angle_alpha   90.00
_cell.angle_beta   90.00
_cell.angle_gamma   90.00
#
_symmetry.space_group_name_H-M   'P 1'
#
loop_
_entity.id
_entity.type
_entity.pdbx_description
1 polymer ?
#
loop_
_entity_poly.entity_id
_entity_poly.type
_entity_poly.pdbx_seq_one_letter_code
_entity_poly.pdbx_strand_id
1 'polypeptide(L)'
;MKIREAVKEDFEQIWIIFQHIVSAGETYAYPVETSKEEALQIWMEQPHKTFVCVEQQHIIGTYYLKPNNPGQGSHVCNCGYMVSPDARSKGLATLMCEHSQKTAKELDYKAMQFNLVVVSNEQAIRLWTRLGFETVGRITKAFLHPKLGYVDALLMYKWL
;
A
#
# COMPACT_ATOMS: atom_id res chain seq x y z
N MET A 1 -2.12 16.50 -11.48
CA MET A 1 -1.56 15.48 -10.56
C MET A 1 -0.36 14.81 -11.20
N LYS A 2 0.70 14.53 -10.44
CA LYS A 2 1.93 13.89 -10.92
C LYS A 2 2.38 12.82 -9.94
N ILE A 3 2.73 11.63 -10.42
CA ILE A 3 3.45 10.62 -9.63
C ILE A 3 4.95 10.78 -9.87
N ARG A 4 5.75 10.75 -8.80
CA ARG A 4 7.21 10.76 -8.86
C ARG A 4 7.79 9.94 -7.71
N GLU A 5 9.04 9.51 -7.86
CA GLU A 5 9.79 8.91 -6.75
C GLU A 5 9.87 9.91 -5.58
N ALA A 6 9.70 9.37 -4.37
CA ALA A 6 9.75 10.13 -3.13
C ALA A 6 11.21 10.48 -2.81
N VAL A 7 11.43 11.68 -2.29
CA VAL A 7 12.72 12.11 -1.71
C VAL A 7 12.60 12.17 -0.20
N LYS A 8 13.72 12.30 0.51
CA LYS A 8 13.74 12.29 1.99
C LYS A 8 12.86 13.40 2.57
N GLU A 9 12.84 14.56 1.93
CA GLU A 9 12.08 15.74 2.33
C GLU A 9 10.56 15.55 2.23
N ASP A 10 10.10 14.59 1.41
CA ASP A 10 8.68 14.26 1.30
C ASP A 10 8.15 13.55 2.55
N PHE A 11 9.04 12.98 3.38
CA PHE A 11 8.65 12.11 4.48
C PHE A 11 7.76 12.82 5.50
N GLU A 12 7.93 14.12 5.73
CA GLU A 12 7.07 14.88 6.64
C GLU A 12 5.59 14.83 6.23
N GLN A 13 5.30 14.92 4.92
CA GLN A 13 3.93 14.82 4.43
C GLN A 13 3.45 13.37 4.34
N ILE A 14 4.34 12.43 4.00
CA ILE A 14 4.03 10.99 4.03
C ILE A 14 3.65 10.55 5.44
N TRP A 15 4.37 11.03 6.46
CA TRP A 15 4.13 10.71 7.86
C TRP A 15 2.71 11.10 8.30
N ILE A 16 2.23 12.28 7.91
CA ILE A 16 0.85 12.71 8.24
C ILE A 16 -0.19 11.71 7.70
N ILE A 17 -0.02 11.26 6.46
CA ILE A 17 -0.91 10.27 5.84
C ILE A 17 -0.78 8.91 6.54
N PHE A 18 0.46 8.47 6.78
CA PHE A 18 0.76 7.19 7.41
C PHE A 18 0.16 7.12 8.83
N GLN A 19 0.44 8.12 9.66
CA GLN A 19 -0.04 8.19 11.03
C GLN A 19 -1.56 8.15 11.08
N HIS A 20 -2.25 8.88 10.19
CA HIS A 20 -3.70 8.87 10.14
C HIS A 20 -4.27 7.47 9.83
N ILE A 21 -3.68 6.76 8.87
CA ILE A 21 -4.15 5.44 8.45
C ILE A 21 -3.83 4.37 9.49
N VAL A 22 -2.62 4.40 10.05
CA VAL A 22 -2.14 3.39 10.99
C VAL A 22 -2.79 3.54 12.36
N SER A 23 -2.95 4.77 12.87
CA SER A 23 -3.65 5.01 14.15
C SER A 23 -5.14 4.62 14.10
N ALA A 24 -5.76 4.64 12.92
CA ALA A 24 -7.12 4.13 12.74
C ALA A 24 -7.20 2.61 12.94
N GLY A 25 -6.14 1.85 12.62
CA GLY A 25 -6.09 0.41 12.82
C GLY A 25 -7.08 -0.40 11.95
N GLU A 26 -7.60 0.17 10.86
CA GLU A 26 -8.69 -0.45 10.08
C GLU A 26 -8.18 -1.23 8.86
N THR A 27 -6.95 -0.99 8.38
CA THR A 27 -6.49 -1.48 7.06
C THR A 27 -5.08 -2.05 7.00
N TYR A 28 -4.19 -1.64 7.91
CA TYR A 28 -2.80 -2.11 7.98
C TYR A 28 -2.53 -2.79 9.31
N ALA A 29 -1.76 -3.88 9.28
CA ALA A 29 -1.35 -4.64 10.47
C ALA A 29 -0.04 -4.11 11.09
N TYR A 30 0.05 -2.78 11.24
CA TYR A 30 1.10 -2.13 12.03
C TYR A 30 0.56 -1.80 13.43
N PRO A 31 1.43 -1.70 14.46
CA PRO A 31 1.03 -1.14 15.75
C PRO A 31 0.39 0.25 15.57
N VAL A 32 -0.74 0.54 16.23
CA VAL A 32 -1.45 1.82 16.05
C VAL A 32 -0.65 3.01 16.59
N GLU A 33 0.31 2.72 17.45
CA GLU A 33 1.30 3.59 18.06
C GLU A 33 2.67 3.61 17.34
N THR A 34 2.75 3.09 16.10
CA THR A 34 3.98 3.11 15.29
C THR A 34 4.59 4.51 15.29
N SER A 35 5.86 4.60 15.70
CA SER A 35 6.60 5.86 15.78
C SER A 35 6.92 6.43 14.40
N LYS A 36 7.28 7.72 14.37
CA LYS A 36 7.69 8.39 13.13
C LYS A 36 8.98 7.78 12.58
N GLU A 37 9.91 7.40 13.46
CA GLU A 37 11.17 6.75 13.10
C GLU A 37 10.93 5.36 12.50
N GLU A 38 10.05 4.56 13.09
CA GLU A 38 9.66 3.25 12.52
C GLU A 38 8.93 3.42 11.18
N ALA A 39 8.04 4.41 11.06
CA ALA A 39 7.36 4.70 9.80
C ALA A 39 8.33 5.10 8.67
N LEU A 40 9.39 5.85 9.00
CA LEU A 40 10.46 6.16 8.03
C LEU A 40 11.14 4.89 7.53
N GLN A 41 11.49 3.98 8.44
CA GLN A 41 12.07 2.69 8.08
C GLN A 41 11.13 1.87 7.18
N ILE A 42 9.88 1.71 7.60
CA ILE A 42 8.87 0.89 6.92
C ILE A 42 8.56 1.42 5.52
N TRP A 43 8.45 2.74 5.37
CA TRP A 43 7.86 3.35 4.18
C TRP A 43 8.89 3.98 3.23
N MET A 44 10.08 4.34 3.70
CA MET A 44 11.09 5.01 2.88
C MET A 44 12.39 4.20 2.74
N GLU A 45 12.85 3.50 3.78
CA GLU A 45 14.18 2.89 3.79
C GLU A 45 14.20 1.39 3.44
N GLN A 46 13.24 0.61 3.96
CA GLN A 46 13.13 -0.82 3.67
C GLN A 46 12.62 -1.13 2.25
N PRO A 47 11.68 -0.36 1.67
CA PRO A 47 11.23 -0.65 0.32
C PRO A 47 12.33 -0.44 -0.73
N HIS A 48 12.19 -1.12 -1.88
CA HIS A 48 13.08 -0.89 -3.01
C HIS A 48 12.90 0.52 -3.58
N LYS A 49 11.64 0.97 -3.71
CA LYS A 49 11.31 2.35 -4.11
C LYS A 49 10.02 2.81 -3.45
N THR A 50 9.93 4.11 -3.18
CA THR A 50 8.71 4.76 -2.70
C THR A 50 8.34 5.91 -3.63
N PHE A 51 7.05 6.09 -3.86
CA PHE A 51 6.50 7.08 -4.78
C PHE A 51 5.42 7.91 -4.07
N VAL A 52 5.25 9.14 -4.56
CA VAL A 52 4.23 10.07 -4.09
C VAL A 52 3.40 10.59 -5.26
N CYS A 53 2.11 10.73 -5.02
CA CYS A 53 1.20 11.47 -5.90
C CYS A 53 1.06 12.89 -5.38
N VAL A 54 1.43 13.87 -6.22
CA VAL A 54 1.49 15.29 -5.88
C VAL A 54 0.44 16.07 -6.66
N GLU A 55 -0.27 16.96 -5.95
CA GLU A 55 -1.19 17.95 -6.49
C GLU A 55 -0.91 19.31 -5.84
N GLN A 56 -0.69 20.36 -6.64
CA GLN A 56 -0.41 21.71 -6.12
C GLN A 56 0.70 21.72 -5.04
N GLN A 57 1.78 20.96 -5.26
CA GLN A 57 2.91 20.77 -4.33
C GLN A 57 2.61 20.00 -3.03
N HIS A 58 1.37 19.53 -2.85
CA HIS A 58 0.98 18.70 -1.71
C HIS A 58 0.99 17.23 -2.07
N ILE A 59 1.51 16.40 -1.18
CA ILE A 59 1.45 14.94 -1.30
C ILE A 59 0.05 14.50 -0.86
N ILE A 60 -0.69 13.92 -1.79
CA ILE A 60 -2.07 13.47 -1.57
C ILE A 60 -2.20 11.94 -1.59
N GLY A 61 -1.11 11.24 -1.87
CA GLY A 61 -1.02 9.79 -1.76
C GLY A 61 0.40 9.30 -1.91
N THR A 62 0.65 8.09 -1.45
CA THR A 62 1.96 7.45 -1.51
C THR A 62 1.81 5.94 -1.66
N TYR A 63 2.79 5.32 -2.30
CA TYR A 63 2.92 3.88 -2.30
C TYR A 63 4.39 3.48 -2.34
N TYR A 64 4.70 2.26 -1.90
CA TYR A 64 6.03 1.68 -2.03
C TYR A 64 6.04 0.42 -2.89
N LEU A 65 7.19 0.04 -3.42
CA LEU A 65 7.47 -1.26 -4.03
C LEU A 65 8.63 -1.93 -3.32
N LYS A 66 8.47 -3.22 -3.01
CA LYS A 66 9.55 -4.05 -2.46
C LYS A 66 9.42 -5.50 -2.94
N PRO A 67 10.50 -6.30 -2.91
CA PRO A 67 10.36 -7.74 -3.02
C PRO A 67 9.44 -8.25 -1.91
N ASN A 68 8.45 -9.07 -2.27
CA ASN A 68 7.54 -9.66 -1.29
C ASN A 68 8.24 -10.71 -0.43
N ASN A 69 9.22 -11.39 -1.02
CA ASN A 69 10.13 -12.33 -0.36
C ASN A 69 11.56 -12.12 -0.88
N PRO A 70 12.59 -12.50 -0.10
CA PRO A 70 13.97 -12.48 -0.57
C PRO A 70 14.27 -13.62 -1.56
N GLY A 71 15.46 -13.61 -2.15
CA GLY A 71 16.01 -14.74 -2.92
C GLY A 71 15.12 -15.18 -4.08
N GLN A 72 14.79 -16.47 -4.14
CA GLN A 72 14.00 -17.06 -5.23
C GLN A 72 12.57 -16.50 -5.33
N GLY A 73 12.06 -15.85 -4.30
CA GLY A 73 10.76 -15.17 -4.31
C GLY A 73 10.81 -13.70 -4.72
N SER A 74 12.00 -13.15 -4.98
CA SER A 74 12.19 -11.70 -5.18
C SER A 74 11.57 -11.16 -6.47
N HIS A 75 11.25 -12.03 -7.43
CA HIS A 75 10.53 -11.67 -8.65
C HIS A 75 9.06 -11.26 -8.41
N VAL A 76 8.50 -11.55 -7.23
CA VAL A 76 7.16 -11.09 -6.82
C VAL A 76 7.31 -9.86 -5.93
N CYS A 77 6.77 -8.72 -6.35
CA CYS A 77 6.74 -7.53 -5.52
C CYS A 77 5.52 -7.47 -4.59
N ASN A 78 5.64 -6.66 -3.55
CA ASN A 78 4.55 -6.19 -2.71
C ASN A 78 4.47 -4.66 -2.78
N CYS A 79 3.26 -4.16 -2.59
CA CYS A 79 2.97 -2.74 -2.60
C CYS A 79 2.00 -2.39 -1.47
N GLY A 80 2.31 -1.33 -0.73
CA GLY A 80 1.36 -0.65 0.16
C GLY A 80 0.93 0.68 -0.43
N TYR A 81 -0.33 1.07 -0.28
CA TYR A 81 -0.90 2.32 -0.78
C TYR A 81 -1.57 3.09 0.36
N MET A 82 -1.32 4.39 0.41
CA MET A 82 -1.93 5.30 1.36
C MET A 82 -2.41 6.55 0.63
N VAL A 83 -3.64 6.97 0.89
CA VAL A 83 -4.26 8.15 0.29
C VAL A 83 -4.63 9.12 1.40
N SER A 84 -4.31 10.39 1.21
CA SER A 84 -4.68 11.44 2.17
C SER A 84 -6.22 11.46 2.36
N PRO A 85 -6.73 11.58 3.60
CA PRO A 85 -8.16 11.69 3.88
C PRO A 85 -8.84 12.82 3.09
N ASP A 86 -8.13 13.93 2.89
CA ASP A 86 -8.63 15.13 2.21
C ASP A 86 -8.69 14.97 0.68
N ALA A 87 -8.17 13.86 0.15
CA ALA A 87 -8.08 13.59 -1.28
C ALA A 87 -8.86 12.34 -1.72
N ARG A 88 -9.78 11.85 -0.88
CA ARG A 88 -10.67 10.74 -1.22
C ARG A 88 -11.52 11.03 -2.46
N SER A 89 -11.96 9.97 -3.13
CA SER A 89 -12.84 10.02 -4.32
C SER A 89 -12.26 10.66 -5.59
N LYS A 90 -10.96 10.95 -5.64
CA LYS A 90 -10.26 11.48 -6.84
C LYS A 90 -9.63 10.40 -7.73
N GLY A 91 -9.95 9.12 -7.52
CA GLY A 91 -9.35 8.01 -8.29
C GLY A 91 -7.86 7.76 -7.99
N LEU A 92 -7.29 8.35 -6.93
CA LEU A 92 -5.86 8.27 -6.61
C LEU A 92 -5.32 6.86 -6.47
N ALA A 93 -6.07 5.99 -5.78
CA ALA A 93 -5.66 4.60 -5.60
C ALA A 93 -5.65 3.84 -6.94
N THR A 94 -6.51 4.20 -7.90
CA THR A 94 -6.46 3.64 -9.27
C THR A 94 -5.20 4.10 -9.97
N LEU A 95 -4.95 5.41 -10.00
CA LEU A 95 -3.77 6.00 -10.65
C LEU A 95 -2.46 5.43 -10.08
N MET A 96 -2.34 5.36 -8.76
CA MET A 96 -1.14 4.84 -8.11
C MET A 96 -0.94 3.35 -8.36
N CYS A 97 -2.01 2.55 -8.41
CA CYS A 97 -1.90 1.11 -8.66
C CYS A 97 -1.60 0.79 -10.13
N GLU A 98 -2.12 1.56 -11.07
CA GLU A 98 -1.71 1.43 -12.49
C GLU A 98 -0.24 1.82 -12.67
N HIS A 99 0.17 2.92 -12.04
CA HIS A 99 1.56 3.36 -12.08
C HIS A 99 2.50 2.33 -11.43
N SER A 100 2.18 1.81 -10.24
CA SER A 100 3.01 0.84 -9.54
C SER A 100 3.17 -0.48 -10.33
N GLN A 101 2.14 -0.94 -11.03
CA GLN A 101 2.22 -2.13 -11.89
C GLN A 101 3.16 -1.90 -13.08
N LYS A 102 3.07 -0.73 -13.73
CA LYS A 102 3.99 -0.36 -14.81
C LYS A 102 5.44 -0.28 -14.29
N THR A 103 5.66 0.46 -13.20
CA THR A 103 6.98 0.60 -12.58
C THR A 103 7.54 -0.75 -12.11
N ALA A 104 6.69 -1.64 -11.59
CA ALA A 104 7.14 -2.96 -11.15
C ALA A 104 7.72 -3.78 -12.32
N LYS A 105 7.11 -3.72 -13.51
CA LYS A 105 7.68 -4.34 -14.73
C LYS A 105 9.00 -3.71 -15.15
N GLU A 106 9.11 -2.38 -15.06
CA GLU A 106 10.34 -1.65 -15.38
C GLU A 106 11.49 -2.01 -14.41
N LEU A 107 11.15 -2.40 -13.18
CA LEU A 107 12.08 -2.92 -12.17
C LEU A 107 12.28 -4.46 -12.24
N ASP A 108 11.83 -5.09 -13.32
CA ASP A 108 11.94 -6.53 -13.61
C ASP A 108 11.15 -7.47 -12.66
N TYR A 109 10.21 -6.95 -11.86
CA TYR A 109 9.25 -7.80 -11.17
C TYR A 109 8.29 -8.47 -12.16
N LYS A 110 7.96 -9.73 -11.90
CA LYS A 110 7.06 -10.54 -12.75
C LYS A 110 5.63 -10.61 -12.22
N ALA A 111 5.44 -10.38 -10.92
CA ALA A 111 4.14 -10.41 -10.29
C ALA A 111 4.05 -9.41 -9.13
N MET A 112 2.82 -9.14 -8.69
CA MET A 112 2.51 -8.34 -7.51
C MET A 112 1.57 -9.11 -6.59
N GLN A 113 1.85 -9.09 -5.29
CA GLN A 113 1.06 -9.77 -4.26
C GLN A 113 0.74 -8.83 -3.10
N PHE A 114 -0.52 -8.87 -2.65
CA PHE A 114 -0.99 -8.24 -1.42
C PHE A 114 -1.27 -9.33 -0.38
N ASN A 115 -0.45 -9.35 0.68
CA ASN A 115 -0.46 -10.45 1.65
C ASN A 115 -1.66 -10.46 2.59
N LEU A 116 -2.19 -9.27 2.89
CA LEU A 116 -3.23 -9.08 3.90
C LEU A 116 -4.11 -7.90 3.47
N VAL A 117 -5.20 -8.21 2.76
CA VAL A 117 -6.25 -7.24 2.44
C VAL A 117 -7.44 -7.54 3.35
N VAL A 118 -7.67 -6.69 4.36
CA VAL A 118 -8.74 -6.88 5.35
C VAL A 118 -10.11 -6.91 4.66
N VAL A 119 -10.95 -7.91 4.97
CA VAL A 119 -12.25 -8.09 4.27
C VAL A 119 -13.23 -6.94 4.48
N SER A 120 -13.09 -6.16 5.56
CA SER A 120 -13.89 -4.95 5.80
C SER A 120 -13.51 -3.79 4.86
N ASN A 121 -12.36 -3.83 4.20
CA ASN A 121 -11.93 -2.83 3.22
C ASN A 121 -12.46 -3.18 1.82
N GLU A 122 -13.78 -3.24 1.68
CA GLU A 122 -14.43 -3.64 0.43
C GLU A 122 -14.08 -2.73 -0.76
N GLN A 123 -13.81 -1.44 -0.49
CA GLN A 123 -13.44 -0.48 -1.52
C GLN A 123 -12.10 -0.84 -2.16
N ALA A 124 -11.09 -1.21 -1.35
CA ALA A 124 -9.81 -1.68 -1.85
C ALA A 124 -9.96 -3.00 -2.60
N ILE A 125 -10.75 -3.95 -2.08
CA ILE A 125 -10.98 -5.26 -2.74
C ILE A 125 -11.58 -5.05 -4.14
N ARG A 126 -12.66 -4.27 -4.26
CA ARG A 126 -13.28 -3.97 -5.57
C ARG A 126 -12.30 -3.30 -6.53
N LEU A 127 -11.47 -2.38 -6.02
CA LEU A 127 -10.45 -1.70 -6.80
C LEU A 127 -9.40 -2.69 -7.33
N TRP A 128 -8.83 -3.52 -6.46
CA TRP A 128 -7.80 -4.49 -6.84
C TRP A 128 -8.33 -5.51 -7.84
N THR A 129 -9.53 -6.04 -7.62
CA THR A 129 -10.17 -6.96 -8.57
C THR A 129 -10.36 -6.30 -9.94
N ARG A 130 -10.87 -5.06 -10.00
CA ARG A 130 -11.01 -4.31 -11.25
C ARG A 130 -9.66 -4.07 -11.96
N LEU A 131 -8.59 -3.92 -11.19
CA LEU A 131 -7.23 -3.76 -11.71
C LEU A 131 -6.50 -5.08 -11.99
N GLY A 132 -7.23 -6.19 -11.99
CA GLY A 132 -6.75 -7.51 -12.44
C GLY A 132 -6.05 -8.34 -11.37
N PHE A 133 -6.25 -8.03 -10.08
CA PHE A 133 -5.82 -8.91 -9.00
C PHE A 133 -6.86 -9.98 -8.73
N GLU A 134 -6.40 -11.22 -8.59
CA GLU A 134 -7.20 -12.37 -8.18
C GLU A 134 -7.08 -12.59 -6.68
N THR A 135 -8.17 -13.00 -6.03
CA THR A 135 -8.11 -13.52 -4.65
C THR A 135 -7.66 -14.97 -4.70
N VAL A 136 -6.44 -15.24 -4.25
CA VAL A 136 -5.82 -16.57 -4.27
C VAL A 136 -5.89 -17.29 -2.92
N GLY A 137 -6.32 -16.58 -1.87
CA GLY A 137 -6.50 -17.17 -0.54
C GLY A 137 -7.27 -16.28 0.42
N ARG A 138 -7.77 -16.90 1.49
CA ARG A 138 -8.43 -16.24 2.61
C ARG A 138 -7.94 -16.84 3.92
N ILE A 139 -7.53 -15.99 4.84
CA ILE A 139 -7.10 -16.40 6.18
C ILE A 139 -8.16 -15.92 7.17
N THR A 140 -8.75 -16.87 7.90
CA THR A 140 -9.81 -16.57 8.87
C THR A 140 -9.26 -15.87 10.10
N LYS A 141 -9.95 -14.84 10.60
CA LYS A 141 -9.59 -14.12 11.85
C LYS A 141 -8.14 -13.58 11.86
N ALA A 142 -7.63 -13.22 10.68
CA ALA A 142 -6.25 -12.78 10.48
C ALA A 142 -5.97 -11.34 10.90
N PHE A 143 -7.00 -10.55 11.21
CA PHE A 143 -6.87 -9.14 11.54
C PHE A 143 -7.77 -8.76 12.72
N LEU A 144 -7.23 -8.10 13.75
CA LEU A 144 -8.00 -7.57 14.87
C LEU A 144 -8.46 -6.14 14.55
N HIS A 145 -9.68 -6.01 14.02
CA HIS A 145 -10.26 -4.71 13.68
C HIS A 145 -10.80 -4.01 14.94
N PRO A 146 -10.52 -2.71 15.16
CA PRO A 146 -10.86 -2.01 16.40
C PRO A 146 -12.37 -1.98 16.71
N LYS A 147 -13.20 -2.05 15.67
CA LYS A 147 -14.67 -2.02 15.77
C LYS A 147 -15.36 -3.37 15.50
N LEU A 148 -14.71 -4.28 14.78
CA LEU A 148 -15.34 -5.49 14.24
C LEU A 148 -14.79 -6.77 14.88
N GLY A 149 -13.80 -6.65 15.77
CA GLY A 149 -13.10 -7.80 16.34
C GLY A 149 -12.25 -8.51 15.31
N TYR A 150 -12.07 -9.82 15.48
CA TYR A 150 -11.29 -10.63 14.54
C TYR A 150 -12.04 -10.80 13.21
N VAL A 151 -11.48 -10.25 12.15
CA VAL A 151 -11.99 -10.35 10.78
C VAL A 151 -10.98 -11.08 9.89
N ASP A 152 -11.48 -11.56 8.76
CA ASP A 152 -10.66 -12.29 7.79
C ASP A 152 -9.80 -11.33 6.97
N ALA A 153 -8.77 -11.88 6.33
CA ALA A 153 -7.97 -11.17 5.33
C ALA A 153 -7.82 -12.00 4.05
N LEU A 154 -7.71 -11.30 2.93
CA LEU A 154 -7.50 -11.89 1.61
C LEU A 154 -6.03 -11.79 1.21
N LEU A 155 -5.55 -12.86 0.58
CA LEU A 155 -4.33 -12.87 -0.21
C LEU A 155 -4.72 -12.57 -1.66
N MET A 156 -4.19 -11.49 -2.23
CA MET A 156 -4.48 -11.10 -3.62
C MET A 156 -3.21 -11.10 -4.46
N TYR A 157 -3.31 -11.54 -5.71
CA TYR A 157 -2.16 -11.77 -6.58
C TYR A 157 -2.45 -11.34 -8.02
N LYS A 158 -1.43 -10.87 -8.73
CA LYS A 158 -1.48 -10.58 -10.15
C LYS A 158 -0.13 -10.88 -10.81
N TRP A 159 -0.13 -11.66 -11.88
CA TRP A 159 0.99 -11.70 -12.81
C TRP A 159 1.00 -10.42 -13.65
N LEU A 160 2.13 -9.70 -13.71
CA LEU A 160 2.19 -8.36 -14.29
C LEU A 160 2.29 -8.39 -15.81
#